data_AF-A0A942K8G6-F1
#
_entry.id   AF-A0A942K8G6-F1
#
_cell.length_a   1.000
_cell.length_b   1.000
_cell.length_c   1.000
_cell.angle_alpha   90.00
_cell.angle_beta   90.00
_cell.angle_gamma   90.00
#
_symmetry.space_group_name_H-M   'P 1'
#
loop_
_entity.id
_entity.type
_entity.pdbx_description
1 polymer ?
#
loop_
_entity_poly.entity_id
_entity_poly.type
_entity_poly.pdbx_seq_one_letter_code
_entity_poly.pdbx_strand_id
1 'polypeptide(L)' 'MRAYRGLVQGGKVILPEGVELPEGAVVTVTIGEAELIRAQLRLALRRNLRHRARPRVVVPV' A
#
# COMPACT_ATOMS: atom_id res chain seq x y z
N MET A 1 16.68 6.95 18.48
CA MET A 1 15.62 6.68 17.48
C MET A 1 14.93 5.37 17.84
N ARG A 2 13.61 5.29 17.74
CA ARG A 2 12.84 4.08 18.02
C ARG A 2 12.14 3.63 16.75
N ALA A 3 12.30 2.36 16.39
CA ALA A 3 11.60 1.80 15.25
C ALA A 3 10.24 1.27 15.71
N TYR A 4 9.20 1.65 14.98
CA TYR A 4 7.86 1.12 15.16
C TYR A 4 7.52 0.29 13.96
N ARG A 5 7.10 -0.96 14.18
CA ARG A 5 6.57 -1.78 13.10
C ARG A 5 5.26 -1.15 12.65
N GLY A 6 5.06 -1.05 11.34
CA GLY A 6 3.82 -0.55 10.76
C GLY A 6 3.54 -1.23 9.44
N LEU A 7 2.30 -1.15 8.99
CA LEU A 7 1.85 -1.66 7.70
C LEU A 7 1.24 -0.52 6.88
N VAL A 8 1.49 -0.50 5.56
CA VAL A 8 0.90 0.51 4.69
C VAL A 8 -0.48 0.02 4.22
N GLN A 9 -1.52 0.76 4.57
CA GLN A 9 -2.89 0.51 4.15
C GLN A 9 -3.52 1.82 3.66
N GLY A 10 -4.12 1.80 2.46
CA GLY A 10 -4.73 3.01 1.89
C GLY A 10 -3.76 4.19 1.71
N GLY A 11 -2.46 3.92 1.55
CA GLY A 11 -1.43 4.96 1.44
C GLY A 11 -0.98 5.55 2.79
N LYS A 12 -1.46 5.03 3.92
CA LYS A 12 -1.09 5.48 5.27
C LYS A 12 -0.35 4.37 6.02
N VAL A 13 0.59 4.74 6.88
CA VAL A 13 1.21 3.80 7.83
C VAL A 13 0.27 3.60 9.00
N ILE A 14 -0.13 2.35 9.22
CA ILE A 14 -0.95 1.92 10.35
C ILE A 14 -0.02 1.22 11.34
N LEU A 15 -0.02 1.68 12.58
CA LEU A 15 0.70 1.04 13.66
C LEU A 15 -0.15 -0.08 14.28
N PRO A 16 0.48 -1.13 14.86
CA PRO A 16 -0.21 -2.16 15.62
C PRO A 16 -1.05 -1.59 16.75
N GLU A 17 -2.07 -2.35 17.17
CA GLU A 17 -2.92 -1.99 18.29
C GLU A 17 -2.10 -1.75 19.57
N GLY A 18 -2.46 -0.71 20.32
CA GLY A 18 -1.75 -0.30 21.54
C GLY A 18 -0.44 0.46 21.31
N VAL A 19 -0.06 0.74 20.05
CA VAL A 19 1.11 1.57 19.72
C VAL A 19 0.67 2.98 19.38
N GLU A 20 1.03 3.93 20.24
CA GLU A 20 0.80 5.35 20.03
C GLU A 20 2.12 6.11 19.85
N LEU A 21 2.10 7.08 18.95
CA LEU A 21 3.20 8.03 18.80
C LEU A 21 2.86 9.30 19.56
N PRO A 22 3.85 9.94 20.21
CA PRO A 22 3.63 11.22 20.87
C PRO A 22 3.11 12.28 19.91
N GLU A 23 2.15 13.08 20.36
CA GLU A 23 1.63 14.20 19.58
C GLU A 23 2.75 15.19 19.21
N GLY A 24 2.70 15.72 18.00
CA GLY A 24 3.72 16.63 17.47
C GLY A 24 5.03 15.97 17.01
N ALA A 25 5.17 14.64 17.13
CA ALA A 25 6.34 13.94 16.64
C ALA A 25 6.44 13.97 15.10
N VAL A 26 7.56 14.46 14.58
CA VAL A 26 7.91 14.33 13.15
C VAL A 26 8.56 12.97 12.94
N VAL A 27 8.00 12.19 12.01
CA VAL A 27 8.47 10.83 11.73
C VAL A 27 9.00 10.71 10.30
N THR A 28 10.08 9.95 10.15
CA THR A 28 10.59 9.49 8.85
C THR A 28 10.25 8.01 8.70
N VAL A 29 9.71 7.64 7.53
CA VAL A 29 9.34 6.25 7.23
C VAL A 29 10.41 5.64 6.34
N THR A 30 11.02 4.56 6.82
CA THR A 30 11.95 3.75 6.02
C THR A 30 11.25 2.46 5.60
N ILE A 31 11.30 2.14 4.31
CA ILE A 31 10.76 0.91 3.74
C ILE A 31 11.93 0.10 3.21
N GLY A 32 12.03 -1.17 3.59
CA GLY A 32 13.03 -2.07 3.02
C GLY A 32 12.81 -2.24 1.52
N GLU A 33 13.88 -2.32 0.75
CA GLU A 33 13.81 -2.38 -0.72
C GLU A 33 12.95 -3.54 -1.23
N ALA A 34 13.14 -4.74 -0.66
CA ALA A 34 12.37 -5.92 -1.03
C ALA A 34 10.87 -5.76 -0.71
N GLU A 35 10.52 -5.15 0.42
CA GLU A 35 9.14 -4.79 0.80
C GLU A 35 8.53 -3.80 -0.20
N LEU A 36 9.31 -2.78 -0.61
CA LEU A 36 8.88 -1.78 -1.57
C LEU A 36 8.57 -2.42 -2.93
N ILE A 37 9.48 -3.25 -3.45
CA ILE A 37 9.29 -3.98 -4.71
C ILE A 37 8.04 -4.86 -4.63
N ARG A 38 7.89 -5.64 -3.55
CA ARG A 38 6.70 -6.48 -3.34
C ARG A 38 5.40 -5.68 -3.34
N ALA A 39 5.39 -4.52 -2.68
CA ALA A 39 4.21 -3.65 -2.63
C ALA A 39 3.86 -3.07 -4.02
N GLN A 40 4.86 -2.63 -4.78
CA GLN A 40 4.67 -2.10 -6.13
C GLN A 40 4.15 -3.17 -7.10
N LEU A 41 4.69 -4.38 -7.05
CA LEU A 41 4.21 -5.50 -7.85
C LEU A 41 2.73 -5.82 -7.54
N ARG A 42 2.36 -5.90 -6.26
CA ARG A 42 0.95 -6.11 -5.85
C ARG A 42 0.04 -5.00 -6.37
N LEU A 43 0.48 -3.75 -6.34
CA LEU A 43 -0.28 -2.61 -6.85
C LEU A 43 -0.48 -2.72 -8.37
N ALA A 44 0.56 -3.05 -9.12
CA ALA A 44 0.50 -3.24 -10.57
C ALA A 44 -0.47 -4.39 -10.94
N LEU A 45 -0.39 -5.53 -10.23
CA LEU A 45 -1.29 -6.67 -10.44
C LEU A 45 -2.76 -6.30 -10.18
N ARG A 46 -3.05 -5.59 -9.09
CA ARG A 46 -4.42 -5.12 -8.78
C ARG A 46 -4.96 -4.17 -9.86
N ARG A 47 -4.12 -3.30 -10.42
CA ARG A 47 -4.50 -2.42 -11.54
C ARG A 47 -4.85 -3.24 -12.78
N ASN A 48 -4.03 -4.23 -13.14
CA ASN A 48 -4.25 -5.08 -14.30
C ASN A 48 -5.55 -5.90 -14.21
N LEU A 49 -5.89 -6.41 -13.02
CA LEU A 49 -7.15 -7.11 -12.78
C LEU A 49 -8.37 -6.20 -13.01
N ARG A 50 -8.31 -4.94 -12.54
CA ARG A 50 -9.39 -3.96 -12.79
C ARG A 50 -9.53 -3.61 -14.27
N HIS A 51 -8.44 -3.58 -15.02
CA HIS A 51 -8.49 -3.33 -16.47
C HIS A 51 -9.05 -4.50 -17.27
N ARG A 52 -8.73 -5.76 -16.89
CA ARG A 52 -9.29 -6.95 -17.55
C ARG A 52 -10.78 -7.18 -17.28
N ALA A 53 -11.29 -6.64 -16.19
CA ALA A 53 -12.71 -6.76 -15.83
C ALA A 53 -13.64 -5.83 -16.62
N ARG A 54 -13.14 -5.01 -17.56
CA ARG A 54 -14.02 -4.30 -18.52
C ARG A 54 -14.42 -5.28 -19.62
N PRO A 55 -15.67 -5.75 -19.69
CA PRO A 55 -16.11 -6.53 -20.84
C PRO A 55 -15.98 -5.64 -22.08
N ARG A 56 -15.32 -6.17 -23.12
CA ARG A 56 -15.48 -5.62 -24.47
C ARG A 56 -16.95 -5.77 -24.80
N VAL A 57 -17.69 -4.66 -24.85
CA VAL A 57 -19.04 -4.65 -25.41
C VAL A 57 -18.85 -4.95 -26.90
N VAL A 58 -19.06 -6.21 -27.29
CA VAL A 58 -19.15 -6.59 -28.70
C VAL A 58 -20.54 -6.14 -29.14
N VAL A 59 -20.60 -5.03 -29.87
CA VAL A 59 -21.84 -4.60 -30.53
C VAL A 59 -21.98 -5.49 -31.77
N PRO A 60 -23.03 -6.34 -31.86
CA PRO A 60 -23.27 -7.10 -33.08
C PRO A 60 -23.75 -6.14 -34.17
N VAL A 61 -23.18 -6.30 -35.37
CA VAL A 61 -23.53 -5.56 -36.61
C VAL A 61 -24.66 -6.29 -37.33
#